data_AF-A0AAE0VKP9-F1
#
_entry.id   AF-A0AAE0VKP9-F1
#
_cell.length_a   1.000
_cell.length_b   1.000
_cell.length_c   1.000
_cell.angle_alpha   90.00
_cell.angle_beta   90.00
_cell.angle_gamma   90.00
#
_symmetry.space_group_name_H-M   'P 1'
#
loop_
_entity.id
_entity.type
_entity.pdbx_description
1 polymer ?
#
loop_
_entity_poly.entity_id
_entity_poly.type
_entity_poly.pdbx_seq_one_letter_code
_entity_poly.pdbx_strand_id
1 'polypeptide(L)'
;MTVMEFFGCTFIAFGPPLGLFIFTIARDPLRIIVLIASAFFWLLSLLISSILWYAVVPLRQELAFGLVFSVLFQETFRFLFYKLLRKADRGLQQVSQTGQNANVAPKDISNKHIMAYVSGLGFGIICGAFSLVNVLADMWGPGTIGIKGDSQYFFVASAFLTLCFVFLHTFWGVIFFNAWDKRHYPLIAVVLCSHMLVSCLTLLNQRTSYRSEPLYLASIIPAYVIMFTMAVIAFYTAGGSFRNIMTAVSCKKSSNYIVD
;
A
#
# COMPACT_ATOMS: atom_id res chain seq x y z
N MET A 1 -10.30 -26.64 -12.83
CA MET A 1 -8.98 -26.04 -12.54
C MET A 1 -9.08 -24.55 -12.27
N THR A 2 -10.00 -23.84 -12.92
CA THR A 2 -10.13 -22.37 -12.84
C THR A 2 -10.64 -21.85 -11.49
N VAL A 3 -11.52 -22.59 -10.79
CA VAL A 3 -11.89 -22.27 -9.39
C VAL A 3 -10.68 -22.34 -8.45
N MET A 4 -9.78 -23.30 -8.65
CA MET A 4 -8.55 -23.40 -7.82
C MET A 4 -7.61 -22.23 -8.11
N GLU A 5 -7.47 -21.84 -9.37
CA GLU A 5 -6.68 -20.68 -9.79
C GLU A 5 -7.25 -19.37 -9.25
N PHE A 6 -8.58 -19.20 -9.28
CA PHE A 6 -9.29 -18.08 -8.67
C PHE A 6 -8.97 -17.94 -7.18
N PHE A 7 -9.16 -19.01 -6.39
CA PHE A 7 -8.86 -18.98 -4.96
C PHE A 7 -7.36 -18.81 -4.70
N GLY A 8 -6.51 -19.46 -5.48
CA GLY A 8 -5.05 -19.33 -5.39
C GLY A 8 -4.61 -17.89 -5.60
N CYS A 9 -5.02 -17.26 -6.71
CA CYS A 9 -4.68 -15.86 -7.01
C CYS A 9 -5.29 -14.89 -5.99
N THR A 10 -6.53 -15.13 -5.55
CA THR A 10 -7.18 -14.31 -4.52
C THR A 10 -6.42 -14.35 -3.20
N PHE A 11 -6.00 -15.54 -2.74
CA PHE A 11 -5.27 -15.68 -1.49
C PHE A 11 -3.82 -15.20 -1.59
N ILE A 12 -3.18 -15.30 -2.77
CA ILE A 12 -1.87 -14.66 -2.99
C ILE A 12 -2.01 -13.14 -2.83
N ALA A 13 -2.97 -12.52 -3.52
CA ALA A 13 -3.12 -11.07 -3.54
C ALA A 13 -3.64 -10.48 -2.22
N PHE A 14 -4.68 -11.09 -1.65
CA PHE A 14 -5.44 -10.53 -0.53
C PHE A 14 -5.36 -11.36 0.76
N GLY A 15 -4.73 -12.53 0.76
CA GLY A 15 -4.54 -13.34 1.97
C GLY A 15 -3.73 -12.61 3.04
N PRO A 16 -2.50 -12.12 2.76
CA PRO A 16 -1.74 -11.36 3.74
C PRO A 16 -2.42 -10.05 4.18
N PRO A 17 -2.97 -9.21 3.28
CA PRO A 17 -3.76 -8.04 3.68
C PRO A 17 -4.97 -8.37 4.56
N LEU A 18 -5.67 -9.48 4.29
CA LEU A 18 -6.77 -9.97 5.12
C LEU A 18 -6.27 -10.37 6.53
N GLY A 19 -5.14 -11.07 6.61
CA GLY A 19 -4.49 -11.39 7.87
C GLY A 19 -4.15 -10.14 8.67
N LEU A 20 -3.53 -9.15 8.02
CA LEU A 20 -3.25 -7.84 8.62
C LEU A 20 -4.53 -7.17 9.13
N PHE A 21 -5.60 -7.15 8.32
CA PHE A 21 -6.89 -6.60 8.73
C PHE A 21 -7.46 -7.29 9.97
N ILE A 22 -7.58 -8.62 9.95
CA ILE A 22 -8.18 -9.41 11.05
C ILE A 22 -7.38 -9.23 12.35
N PHE A 23 -6.05 -9.36 12.29
CA PHE A 23 -5.23 -9.37 13.50
C PHE A 23 -4.93 -7.97 14.06
N THR A 24 -4.86 -6.94 13.21
CA THR A 24 -4.38 -5.61 13.62
C THR A 24 -5.43 -4.50 13.54
N ILE A 25 -6.47 -4.63 12.73
CA ILE A 25 -7.44 -3.54 12.46
C ILE A 25 -8.81 -3.86 13.03
N ALA A 26 -9.32 -5.08 12.85
CA ALA A 26 -10.72 -5.44 13.13
C ALA A 26 -11.15 -5.25 14.60
N ARG A 27 -10.20 -5.17 15.55
CA ARG A 27 -10.47 -5.01 16.98
C ARG A 27 -10.78 -3.57 17.40
N ASP A 28 -10.41 -2.59 16.60
CA ASP A 28 -10.54 -1.17 16.94
C ASP A 28 -11.33 -0.43 15.85
N PRO A 29 -12.54 0.09 16.16
CA PRO A 29 -13.38 0.77 15.18
C PRO A 29 -12.72 2.01 14.59
N LEU A 30 -11.83 2.71 15.32
CA LEU A 30 -11.13 3.87 14.78
C LEU A 30 -10.21 3.46 13.63
N ARG A 31 -9.52 2.32 13.74
CA ARG A 31 -8.64 1.81 12.68
C ARG A 31 -9.46 1.45 11.44
N ILE A 32 -10.67 0.91 11.61
CA ILE A 32 -11.58 0.62 10.50
C ILE A 32 -11.98 1.91 9.78
N ILE A 33 -12.36 2.95 10.54
CA ILE A 33 -12.74 4.25 9.97
C ILE A 33 -11.57 4.87 9.18
N VAL A 34 -10.36 4.86 9.74
CA VAL A 34 -9.16 5.38 9.08
C VAL A 34 -8.84 4.58 7.81
N LEU A 35 -8.96 3.25 7.85
CA LEU A 35 -8.75 2.39 6.69
C LEU A 35 -9.70 2.75 5.55
N ILE A 36 -11.01 2.83 5.82
CA ILE A 36 -12.04 3.16 4.83
C ILE A 36 -11.83 4.58 4.29
N ALA A 37 -11.58 5.55 5.17
CA ALA A 37 -11.35 6.93 4.76
C ALA A 37 -10.10 7.05 3.86
N SER A 38 -9.02 6.34 4.18
CA SER A 38 -7.82 6.34 3.35
C SER A 38 -8.06 5.71 1.97
N ALA A 39 -8.82 4.60 1.90
CA ALA A 39 -9.21 3.97 0.65
C ALA A 39 -10.05 4.92 -0.23
N PHE A 40 -10.96 5.68 0.38
CA PHE A 40 -11.74 6.71 -0.32
C PHE A 40 -10.85 7.81 -0.90
N PHE A 41 -9.85 8.30 -0.15
CA PHE A 41 -8.90 9.30 -0.64
C PHE A 41 -8.08 8.78 -1.83
N TRP A 42 -7.71 7.50 -1.82
CA TRP A 42 -7.05 6.89 -2.96
C TRP A 42 -7.98 6.84 -4.19
N LEU A 43 -9.25 6.46 -4.04
CA LEU A 43 -10.23 6.48 -5.14
C LEU A 43 -10.43 7.89 -5.71
N LEU A 44 -10.51 8.90 -4.84
CA LEU A 44 -10.63 10.29 -5.26
C LEU A 44 -9.39 10.76 -6.05
N SER A 45 -8.20 10.30 -5.66
CA SER A 45 -6.97 10.56 -6.42
C SER A 45 -7.01 9.96 -7.83
N LEU A 46 -7.54 8.73 -7.97
CA LEU A 46 -7.72 8.10 -9.27
C LEU A 46 -8.80 8.77 -10.11
N LEU A 47 -9.89 9.23 -9.48
CA LEU A 47 -10.94 9.97 -10.17
C LEU A 47 -10.35 11.23 -10.84
N ILE A 48 -9.60 12.04 -10.09
CA ILE A 48 -8.93 13.23 -10.64
C ILE A 48 -7.91 12.84 -11.72
N SER A 49 -7.15 11.77 -11.51
CA SER A 49 -6.24 11.25 -12.52
C SER A 49 -6.95 10.85 -13.82
N SER A 50 -8.13 10.22 -13.73
CA SER A 50 -8.92 9.83 -14.90
C SER A 50 -9.51 11.04 -15.63
N ILE A 51 -9.89 12.08 -14.90
CA ILE A 51 -10.34 13.35 -15.49
C ILE A 51 -9.20 14.01 -16.25
N LEU A 52 -7.98 14.03 -15.70
CA LEU A 52 -6.80 14.55 -16.39
C LEU A 52 -6.49 13.75 -17.66
N TRP A 53 -6.41 12.43 -17.55
CA TRP A 53 -6.17 11.56 -18.71
C TRP A 53 -7.25 11.75 -19.78
N TYR A 54 -8.53 11.87 -19.39
CA TYR A 54 -9.60 12.19 -20.31
C TYR A 54 -9.44 13.58 -20.94
N ALA A 55 -9.14 14.63 -20.18
CA ALA A 55 -9.02 15.98 -20.74
C ALA A 55 -7.89 16.11 -21.79
N VAL A 56 -6.78 15.39 -21.62
CA VAL A 56 -5.60 15.50 -22.50
C VAL A 56 -5.65 14.50 -23.66
N VAL A 57 -6.52 14.77 -24.64
CA VAL A 57 -6.75 13.93 -25.83
C VAL A 57 -5.47 13.44 -26.54
N PRO A 58 -4.46 14.27 -26.86
CA PRO A 58 -3.30 13.80 -27.62
C PRO A 58 -2.40 12.83 -26.86
N LEU A 59 -2.40 12.85 -25.52
CA LEU A 59 -1.56 11.98 -24.68
C LEU A 59 -2.32 10.77 -24.13
N ARG A 60 -3.59 10.56 -24.52
CA ARG A 60 -4.39 9.40 -24.04
C ARG A 60 -3.76 8.05 -24.41
N GLN A 61 -3.08 7.98 -25.55
CA GLN A 61 -2.43 6.77 -26.05
C GLN A 61 -1.13 6.44 -25.30
N GLU A 62 -0.53 7.42 -24.63
CA GLU A 62 0.68 7.26 -23.85
C GLU A 62 0.34 6.82 -22.43
N LEU A 63 0.29 5.51 -22.17
CA LEU A 63 -0.01 4.98 -20.84
C LEU A 63 0.93 5.50 -19.75
N ALA A 64 2.19 5.79 -20.13
CA ALA A 64 3.17 6.41 -19.24
C ALA A 64 2.69 7.78 -18.72
N PHE A 65 2.03 8.59 -19.55
CA PHE A 65 1.48 9.88 -19.14
C PHE A 65 0.43 9.69 -18.05
N GLY A 66 -0.59 8.85 -18.30
CA GLY A 66 -1.63 8.58 -17.31
C GLY A 66 -1.07 8.01 -16.01
N LEU A 67 -0.12 7.09 -16.10
CA LEU A 67 0.53 6.44 -14.96
C LEU A 67 1.31 7.44 -14.10
N VAL A 68 2.17 8.27 -14.70
CA VAL A 68 3.01 9.23 -13.97
C VAL A 68 2.14 10.22 -13.19
N PHE A 69 1.13 10.80 -13.84
CA PHE A 69 0.24 11.74 -13.15
C PHE A 69 -0.64 11.06 -12.10
N SER A 70 -1.06 9.81 -12.32
CA SER A 70 -1.78 9.04 -11.31
C SER A 70 -0.95 8.87 -10.04
N VAL A 71 0.32 8.49 -10.15
CA VAL A 71 1.23 8.35 -9.00
C VAL A 71 1.39 9.69 -8.26
N LEU A 72 1.54 10.81 -8.97
CA LEU A 72 1.63 12.13 -8.37
C LEU A 72 0.36 12.54 -7.61
N PHE A 73 -0.82 12.28 -8.18
CA PHE A 73 -2.08 12.51 -7.49
C PHE A 73 -2.22 11.60 -6.27
N GLN A 74 -1.88 10.31 -6.37
CA GLN A 74 -1.94 9.39 -5.24
C GLN A 74 -1.07 9.86 -4.06
N GLU A 75 0.18 10.30 -4.31
CA GLU A 75 1.05 10.85 -3.26
C GLU A 75 0.54 12.18 -2.70
N THR A 76 -0.04 13.04 -3.55
CA THR A 76 -0.66 14.29 -3.11
C THR A 76 -1.85 14.02 -2.19
N PHE A 77 -2.70 13.05 -2.53
CA PHE A 77 -3.83 12.65 -1.70
C PHE A 77 -3.39 11.97 -0.40
N ARG A 78 -2.30 11.21 -0.41
CA ARG A 78 -1.67 10.71 0.82
C ARG A 78 -1.24 11.85 1.74
N PHE A 79 -0.64 12.90 1.18
CA PHE A 79 -0.30 14.11 1.95
C PHE A 79 -1.53 14.83 2.52
N LEU A 80 -2.58 14.99 1.73
CA LEU A 80 -3.84 15.58 2.18
C LEU A 80 -4.46 14.76 3.31
N PHE A 81 -4.46 13.44 3.18
CA PHE A 81 -4.98 12.54 4.21
C PHE A 81 -4.14 12.57 5.49
N TYR A 82 -2.80 12.61 5.38
CA TYR A 82 -1.91 12.85 6.54
C TYR A 82 -2.27 14.14 7.28
N LYS A 83 -2.46 15.26 6.55
CA LYS A 83 -2.86 16.54 7.15
C LYS A 83 -4.22 16.45 7.83
N LEU A 84 -5.19 15.78 7.19
CA LEU A 84 -6.52 15.56 7.75
C LEU A 84 -6.43 14.76 9.04
N LEU A 85 -5.70 13.64 9.06
CA LEU A 85 -5.51 12.83 10.26
C LEU A 85 -4.84 13.61 11.38
N ARG A 86 -3.80 14.41 11.09
CA ARG A 86 -3.15 15.26 12.09
C ARG A 86 -4.07 16.35 12.63
N LYS A 87 -4.97 16.89 11.80
CA LYS A 87 -5.98 17.85 12.23
C LYS A 87 -7.05 17.19 13.11
N ALA A 88 -7.52 15.99 12.73
CA ALA A 88 -8.48 15.20 13.49
C ALA A 88 -7.93 14.78 14.84
N ASP A 89 -6.69 14.30 14.90
CA ASP A 89 -5.98 13.94 16.14
C ASP A 89 -5.95 15.11 17.14
N ARG A 90 -5.54 16.30 16.69
CA ARG A 90 -5.55 17.51 17.53
C ARG A 90 -6.95 17.89 18.01
N GLY A 91 -7.95 17.81 17.13
CA GLY A 91 -9.34 18.13 17.47
C GLY A 91 -9.92 17.16 18.51
N LEU A 92 -9.67 15.86 18.35
CA LEU A 92 -10.11 14.83 19.30
C LEU A 92 -9.43 14.99 20.65
N GLN A 93 -8.13 15.31 20.69
CA GLN A 93 -7.41 15.57 21.94
C GLN A 93 -7.98 16.78 22.70
N GLN A 94 -8.30 17.87 22.01
CA GLN A 94 -8.88 19.07 22.64
C GLN A 94 -10.27 18.81 23.22
N VAL A 95 -11.14 18.10 22.50
CA VAL A 95 -12.50 17.76 22.97
C VAL A 95 -12.46 16.75 24.11
N SER A 96 -11.58 15.74 24.02
CA SER A 96 -11.41 14.74 25.08
C SER A 96 -10.90 15.33 26.39
N GLN A 97 -10.00 16.32 26.34
CA GLN A 97 -9.48 17.01 27.52
C GLN A 97 -10.51 17.98 28.14
N THR A 98 -11.41 18.52 27.34
CA THR A 98 -12.49 19.43 27.80
C THR A 98 -13.62 18.66 28.50
N GLY A 99 -13.81 17.38 28.17
CA GLY A 99 -14.95 16.58 28.64
C GLY A 99 -14.77 15.82 29.95
N GLN A 100 -13.54 15.51 30.41
CA GLN A 100 -13.36 14.66 31.60
C GLN A 100 -12.06 14.95 32.40
N ASN A 101 -12.21 15.07 33.73
CA ASN A 101 -11.22 14.74 34.76
C ASN A 101 -10.88 13.23 34.77
N ALA A 102 -10.84 12.57 33.60
CA ALA A 102 -10.56 11.15 33.47
C ALA A 102 -9.33 10.95 32.58
N ASN A 103 -8.32 10.31 33.15
CA ASN A 103 -7.10 9.85 32.50
C ASN A 103 -7.37 8.72 31.49
N VAL A 104 -8.26 8.93 30.52
CA VAL A 104 -8.60 7.93 29.48
C VAL A 104 -8.48 8.59 28.12
N ALA A 105 -7.27 9.02 27.76
CA ALA A 105 -6.96 9.26 26.35
C ALA A 105 -7.10 7.93 25.60
N PRO A 106 -7.80 7.86 24.45
CA PRO A 106 -7.81 6.67 23.62
C PRO A 106 -6.37 6.31 23.25
N LYS A 107 -5.85 5.24 23.86
CA LYS A 107 -4.42 4.84 23.81
C LYS A 107 -3.91 4.64 22.37
N ASP A 108 -4.82 4.41 21.43
CA ASP A 108 -4.51 4.14 20.02
C ASP A 108 -4.47 5.38 19.12
N ILE A 109 -5.12 6.50 19.48
CA ILE A 109 -4.93 7.78 18.77
C ILE A 109 -3.49 8.29 18.98
N SER A 110 -2.92 8.02 20.16
CA SER A 110 -1.54 8.37 20.51
C SER A 110 -0.50 7.66 19.64
N ASN A 111 -0.80 6.47 19.12
CA ASN A 111 0.12 5.67 18.33
C ASN A 111 0.11 6.08 16.85
N LYS A 112 0.76 7.21 16.56
CA LYS A 112 0.89 7.80 15.21
C LYS A 112 1.33 6.79 14.13
N HIS A 113 2.18 5.83 14.50
CA HIS A 113 2.66 4.77 13.60
C HIS A 113 1.55 3.77 13.22
N ILE A 114 0.62 3.46 14.12
CA ILE A 114 -0.52 2.58 13.83
C ILE A 114 -1.44 3.26 12.81
N MET A 115 -1.76 4.53 13.00
CA MET A 115 -2.60 5.27 12.06
C MET A 115 -1.96 5.39 10.66
N ALA A 116 -0.64 5.57 10.61
CA ALA A 116 0.11 5.57 9.35
C ALA A 116 0.08 4.20 8.64
N TYR A 117 0.26 3.12 9.39
CA TYR A 117 0.18 1.75 8.90
C TYR A 117 -1.23 1.42 8.37
N VAL A 118 -2.27 1.75 9.13
CA VAL A 118 -3.68 1.54 8.75
C VAL A 118 -4.02 2.32 7.48
N SER A 119 -3.59 3.58 7.40
CA SER A 119 -3.75 4.40 6.19
C SER A 119 -3.03 3.81 4.98
N GLY A 120 -1.81 3.32 5.17
CA GLY A 120 -1.04 2.69 4.10
C GLY A 120 -1.70 1.41 3.59
N LEU A 121 -2.19 0.57 4.50
CA LEU A 121 -2.90 -0.66 4.16
C LEU A 121 -4.21 -0.35 3.44
N GLY A 122 -4.97 0.67 3.84
CA GLY A 122 -6.18 1.08 3.15
C GLY A 122 -5.93 1.52 1.70
N PHE A 123 -4.89 2.34 1.46
CA PHE A 123 -4.41 2.66 0.11
C PHE A 123 -4.03 1.40 -0.68
N GLY A 124 -3.30 0.47 -0.04
CA GLY A 124 -2.86 -0.77 -0.66
C GLY A 124 -4.02 -1.69 -1.06
N ILE A 125 -4.96 -1.95 -0.16
CA ILE A 125 -6.11 -2.84 -0.42
C ILE A 125 -6.94 -2.32 -1.59
N ILE A 126 -7.28 -1.02 -1.61
CA ILE A 126 -8.12 -0.48 -2.68
C ILE A 126 -7.36 -0.39 -4.00
N CYS A 127 -6.05 -0.10 -3.97
CA CYS A 127 -5.18 -0.20 -5.14
C CYS A 127 -5.17 -1.62 -5.71
N GLY A 128 -4.99 -2.61 -4.84
CA GLY A 128 -5.00 -4.02 -5.22
C GLY A 128 -6.37 -4.44 -5.78
N ALA A 129 -7.46 -4.05 -5.14
CA ALA A 129 -8.81 -4.34 -5.60
C ALA A 129 -9.07 -3.76 -7.00
N PHE A 130 -8.69 -2.49 -7.21
CA PHE A 130 -8.82 -1.83 -8.52
C PHE A 130 -7.98 -2.51 -9.60
N SER A 131 -6.81 -3.05 -9.24
CA SER A 131 -5.91 -3.73 -10.18
C SER A 131 -6.36 -5.15 -10.56
N LEU A 132 -7.02 -5.88 -9.65
CA LEU A 132 -7.14 -7.34 -9.77
C LEU A 132 -8.57 -7.88 -9.74
N VAL A 133 -9.55 -7.17 -9.17
CA VAL A 133 -10.92 -7.73 -9.03
C VAL A 133 -11.56 -8.08 -10.37
N ASN A 134 -11.41 -7.23 -11.38
CA ASN A 134 -11.92 -7.52 -12.73
C ASN A 134 -11.20 -8.72 -13.36
N VAL A 135 -9.87 -8.80 -13.18
CA VAL A 135 -9.07 -9.93 -13.66
C VAL A 135 -9.47 -11.24 -12.96
N LEU A 136 -9.77 -11.20 -11.66
CA LEU A 136 -10.27 -12.35 -10.90
C LEU A 136 -11.64 -12.80 -11.38
N ALA A 137 -12.52 -11.87 -11.77
CA ALA A 137 -13.82 -12.22 -12.33
C ALA A 137 -13.68 -13.03 -13.63
N ASP A 138 -12.70 -12.66 -14.47
CA ASP A 138 -12.41 -13.39 -15.72
C ASP A 138 -11.86 -14.81 -15.47
N MET A 139 -11.20 -15.05 -14.33
CA MET A 139 -10.70 -16.38 -13.94
C MET A 139 -11.82 -17.38 -13.62
N TRP A 140 -13.06 -16.94 -13.42
CA TRP A 140 -14.17 -17.85 -13.13
C TRP A 140 -14.58 -18.71 -14.34
N GLY A 141 -14.25 -18.24 -15.56
CA GLY A 141 -14.51 -18.99 -16.79
C GLY A 141 -13.68 -20.28 -16.91
N PRO A 142 -13.98 -21.15 -17.88
CA PRO A 142 -13.22 -22.39 -18.10
C PRO A 142 -11.88 -22.18 -18.84
N GLY A 143 -11.61 -20.98 -19.36
CA GLY A 143 -10.42 -20.66 -20.15
C GLY A 143 -9.33 -19.94 -19.36
N THR A 144 -8.08 -20.09 -19.81
CA THR A 144 -6.93 -19.28 -19.36
C THR A 144 -6.43 -18.39 -20.49
N ILE A 145 -5.58 -17.42 -20.15
CA ILE A 145 -4.98 -16.48 -21.11
C ILE A 145 -3.93 -17.21 -21.95
N GLY A 146 -3.81 -16.82 -23.23
CA GLY A 146 -2.74 -17.30 -24.12
C GLY A 146 -3.16 -17.72 -25.52
N ILE A 147 -4.45 -17.67 -25.86
CA ILE A 147 -4.93 -17.98 -27.23
C ILE A 147 -4.28 -17.06 -28.28
N LYS A 148 -3.96 -15.81 -27.93
CA LYS A 148 -3.30 -14.82 -28.80
C LYS A 148 -1.79 -14.71 -28.58
N GLY A 149 -1.16 -15.70 -27.93
CA GLY A 149 0.29 -15.70 -27.66
C GLY A 149 0.70 -15.03 -26.35
N ASP A 150 -0.26 -14.61 -25.52
CA ASP A 150 0.02 -14.12 -24.16
C ASP A 150 0.45 -15.25 -23.22
N SER A 151 1.09 -14.91 -22.10
CA SER A 151 1.54 -15.91 -21.12
C SER A 151 0.39 -16.51 -20.33
N GLN A 152 0.45 -17.83 -20.12
CA GLN A 152 -0.43 -18.55 -19.20
C GLN A 152 -0.25 -18.10 -17.74
N TYR A 153 0.90 -17.50 -17.40
CA TYR A 153 1.21 -17.05 -16.04
C TYR A 153 0.63 -15.66 -15.71
N PHE A 154 -0.15 -15.04 -16.60
CA PHE A 154 -0.70 -13.69 -16.40
C PHE A 154 -1.43 -13.53 -15.07
N PHE A 155 -2.28 -14.49 -14.72
CA PHE A 155 -3.10 -14.43 -13.51
C PHE A 155 -2.26 -14.49 -12.23
N VAL A 156 -1.31 -15.43 -12.17
CA VAL A 156 -0.39 -15.57 -11.04
C VAL A 156 0.55 -14.37 -10.92
N ALA A 157 1.10 -13.89 -12.04
CA ALA A 157 1.95 -12.72 -12.10
C ALA A 157 1.22 -11.46 -11.60
N SER A 158 -0.03 -11.28 -12.01
CA SER A 158 -0.89 -10.19 -11.57
C SER A 158 -1.17 -10.29 -10.06
N ALA A 159 -1.47 -11.48 -9.53
CA ALA A 159 -1.71 -11.68 -8.10
C ALA A 159 -0.49 -11.31 -7.24
N PHE A 160 0.72 -11.75 -7.62
CA PHE A 160 1.96 -11.39 -6.92
C PHE A 160 2.26 -9.88 -7.03
N LEU A 161 2.08 -9.29 -8.21
CA LEU A 161 2.29 -7.86 -8.38
C LEU A 161 1.30 -7.05 -7.53
N THR A 162 0.03 -7.46 -7.48
CA THR A 162 -0.99 -6.85 -6.62
C THR A 162 -0.59 -6.93 -5.15
N LEU A 163 -0.16 -8.11 -4.65
CA LEU A 163 0.33 -8.23 -3.27
C LEU A 163 1.50 -7.28 -3.00
N CYS A 164 2.45 -7.20 -3.93
CA CYS A 164 3.60 -6.31 -3.85
C CYS A 164 3.18 -4.85 -3.69
N PHE A 165 2.24 -4.36 -4.51
CA PHE A 165 1.70 -3.00 -4.38
C PHE A 165 0.96 -2.78 -3.04
N VAL A 166 0.18 -3.76 -2.57
CA VAL A 166 -0.51 -3.64 -1.27
C VAL A 166 0.50 -3.44 -0.13
N PHE A 167 1.58 -4.23 -0.12
CA PHE A 167 2.65 -4.08 0.86
C PHE A 167 3.44 -2.78 0.70
N LEU A 168 3.79 -2.41 -0.53
CA LEU A 168 4.47 -1.15 -0.80
C LEU A 168 3.65 0.05 -0.31
N HIS A 169 2.35 0.13 -0.58
CA HIS A 169 1.50 1.19 -0.05
C HIS A 169 1.44 1.21 1.48
N THR A 170 1.47 0.03 2.11
CA THR A 170 1.55 -0.11 3.57
C THR A 170 2.86 0.46 4.11
N PHE A 171 4.01 0.07 3.55
CA PHE A 171 5.32 0.55 3.97
C PHE A 171 5.54 2.03 3.66
N TRP A 172 5.15 2.48 2.45
CA TRP A 172 5.17 3.88 2.08
C TRP A 172 4.33 4.73 3.03
N GLY A 173 3.15 4.27 3.45
CA GLY A 173 2.33 4.97 4.44
C GLY A 173 3.08 5.22 5.76
N VAL A 174 3.71 4.18 6.31
CA VAL A 174 4.49 4.27 7.55
C VAL A 174 5.68 5.24 7.40
N ILE A 175 6.46 5.09 6.34
CA ILE A 175 7.65 5.93 6.08
C ILE A 175 7.24 7.38 5.86
N PHE A 176 6.22 7.61 5.04
CA PHE A 176 5.76 8.95 4.64
C PHE A 176 5.25 9.76 5.84
N PHE A 177 4.43 9.16 6.69
CA PHE A 177 3.89 9.85 7.87
C PHE A 177 5.00 10.19 8.87
N ASN A 178 5.89 9.23 9.15
CA ASN A 178 7.03 9.46 10.05
C ASN A 178 7.98 10.52 9.47
N ALA A 179 8.21 10.53 8.16
CA ALA A 179 9.06 11.52 7.50
C ALA A 179 8.49 12.94 7.61
N TRP A 180 7.17 13.11 7.47
CA TRP A 180 6.51 14.40 7.71
C TRP A 180 6.55 14.84 9.18
N ASP A 181 6.33 13.92 10.12
CA ASP A 181 6.39 14.22 11.54
C ASP A 181 7.79 14.68 11.97
N LYS A 182 8.84 14.03 11.47
CA LYS A 182 10.24 14.33 11.78
C LYS A 182 10.87 15.37 10.85
N ARG A 183 10.11 15.93 9.89
CA ARG A 183 10.60 16.83 8.82
C ARG A 183 11.81 16.28 8.05
N HIS A 184 11.87 14.96 7.88
CA HIS A 184 12.94 14.29 7.17
C HIS A 184 12.59 14.12 5.68
N TYR A 185 12.68 15.21 4.92
CA TYR A 185 12.31 15.31 3.51
C TYR A 185 12.95 14.26 2.57
N PRO A 186 14.20 13.80 2.76
CA PRO A 186 14.78 12.78 1.89
C PRO A 186 13.97 11.48 1.85
N LEU A 187 13.35 11.09 2.98
CA LEU A 187 12.52 9.88 3.02
C LEU A 187 11.22 10.05 2.23
N ILE A 188 10.69 11.27 2.15
CA ILE A 188 9.51 11.59 1.33
C ILE A 188 9.86 11.43 -0.15
N ALA A 189 11.02 11.94 -0.57
CA ALA A 189 11.51 11.77 -1.93
C ALA A 189 11.72 10.28 -2.28
N VAL A 190 12.28 9.48 -1.36
CA VAL A 190 12.44 8.03 -1.54
C VAL A 190 11.09 7.32 -1.75
N VAL A 191 10.05 7.68 -0.99
CA VAL A 191 8.70 7.13 -1.18
C VAL A 191 8.16 7.47 -2.57
N LEU A 192 8.20 8.75 -2.97
CA LEU A 192 7.71 9.18 -4.28
C LEU A 192 8.49 8.53 -5.44
N CYS A 193 9.82 8.53 -5.37
CA CYS A 193 10.67 7.95 -6.40
C CYS A 193 10.49 6.44 -6.51
N SER A 194 10.37 5.72 -5.39
CA SER A 194 10.14 4.28 -5.42
C SER A 194 8.75 3.91 -5.91
N HIS A 195 7.72 4.69 -5.57
CA HIS A 195 6.39 4.50 -6.14
C HIS A 195 6.39 4.72 -7.65
N MET A 196 7.00 5.81 -8.12
CA MET A 196 7.15 6.07 -9.55
C MET A 196 7.93 4.95 -10.25
N LEU A 197 9.04 4.50 -9.66
CA LEU A 197 9.89 3.45 -10.21
C LEU A 197 9.13 2.13 -10.36
N VAL A 198 8.47 1.64 -9.31
CA VAL A 198 7.72 0.38 -9.36
C VAL A 198 6.55 0.47 -10.34
N SER A 199 5.84 1.60 -10.39
CA SER A 199 4.78 1.83 -11.38
C SER A 199 5.33 1.82 -12.80
N CYS A 200 6.44 2.51 -13.08
CA CYS A 200 7.06 2.48 -14.41
C CYS A 200 7.60 1.09 -14.79
N LEU A 201 8.09 0.29 -13.83
CA LEU A 201 8.50 -1.09 -14.07
C LEU A 201 7.34 -1.95 -14.60
N THR A 202 6.10 -1.66 -14.22
CA THR A 202 4.93 -2.38 -14.74
C THR A 202 4.66 -2.14 -16.22
N LEU A 203 5.12 -1.00 -16.79
CA LEU A 203 5.00 -0.73 -18.23
C LEU A 203 5.81 -1.73 -19.07
N LEU A 204 6.84 -2.35 -18.49
CA LEU A 204 7.58 -3.43 -19.15
C LEU A 204 6.69 -4.65 -19.43
N ASN A 205 5.63 -4.85 -18.64
CA ASN A 205 4.68 -5.95 -18.85
C ASN A 205 3.90 -5.78 -20.15
N GLN A 206 3.69 -4.55 -20.63
CA GLN A 206 2.98 -4.27 -21.89
C GLN A 206 3.86 -4.58 -23.11
N ARG A 207 5.18 -4.37 -23.02
CA ARG A 207 6.12 -4.68 -24.13
C ARG A 207 6.28 -6.18 -24.40
N THR A 208 5.65 -7.02 -23.58
CA THR A 208 5.56 -8.47 -23.75
C THR A 208 4.86 -8.87 -25.04
N SER A 209 3.86 -8.12 -25.52
CA SER A 209 3.07 -8.54 -26.71
C SER A 209 3.83 -8.50 -28.04
N TYR A 210 5.06 -7.95 -28.10
CA TYR A 210 5.86 -7.89 -29.34
C TYR A 210 7.05 -8.87 -29.37
N ARG A 211 7.34 -9.56 -28.25
CA ARG A 211 8.50 -10.45 -28.13
C ARG A 211 8.04 -11.85 -27.72
N SER A 212 8.72 -12.87 -28.20
CA SER A 212 8.39 -14.29 -28.00
C SER A 212 8.42 -14.76 -26.54
N GLU A 213 8.86 -13.93 -25.59
CA GLU A 213 8.91 -14.28 -24.17
C GLU A 213 8.35 -13.18 -23.26
N PRO A 214 7.50 -13.55 -22.29
CA PRO A 214 6.89 -12.60 -21.38
C PRO A 214 7.85 -12.10 -20.31
N LEU A 215 8.08 -10.77 -20.28
CA LEU A 215 9.02 -10.09 -19.38
C LEU A 215 8.46 -9.86 -17.96
N TYR A 216 7.50 -10.66 -17.49
CA TYR A 216 6.95 -10.51 -16.13
C TYR A 216 8.03 -10.59 -15.05
N LEU A 217 9.06 -11.42 -15.23
CA LEU A 217 10.17 -11.51 -14.30
C LEU A 217 10.96 -10.20 -14.19
N ALA A 218 11.09 -9.45 -15.30
CA ALA A 218 11.82 -8.19 -15.33
C ALA A 218 11.10 -7.06 -14.58
N SER A 219 9.78 -7.15 -14.37
CA SER A 219 9.03 -6.21 -13.54
C SER A 219 8.88 -6.72 -12.09
N ILE A 220 8.54 -8.00 -11.91
CA ILE A 220 8.24 -8.60 -10.60
C ILE A 220 9.49 -8.65 -9.72
N ILE A 221 10.62 -9.16 -10.22
CA ILE A 221 11.82 -9.32 -9.39
C ILE A 221 12.29 -7.97 -8.82
N PRO A 222 12.48 -6.91 -9.65
CA PRO A 222 12.86 -5.61 -9.11
C PRO A 222 11.79 -5.01 -8.19
N ALA A 223 10.50 -5.18 -8.49
CA ALA A 223 9.42 -4.70 -7.62
C ALA A 223 9.49 -5.33 -6.22
N TYR A 224 9.74 -6.64 -6.12
CA TYR A 224 9.89 -7.32 -4.84
C TYR A 224 11.16 -6.90 -4.10
N VAL A 225 12.29 -6.68 -4.79
CA VAL A 225 13.50 -6.14 -4.17
C VAL A 225 13.23 -4.76 -3.57
N ILE A 226 12.51 -3.89 -4.28
CA ILE A 226 12.11 -2.58 -3.78
C ILE A 226 11.15 -2.74 -2.59
N MET A 227 10.18 -3.66 -2.67
CA MET A 227 9.25 -3.96 -1.57
C MET A 227 9.98 -4.41 -0.29
N PHE A 228 10.95 -5.32 -0.39
CA PHE A 228 11.77 -5.74 0.75
C PHE A 228 12.61 -4.58 1.30
N THR A 229 13.20 -3.76 0.43
CA THR A 229 13.96 -2.59 0.84
C THR A 229 13.08 -1.60 1.61
N MET A 230 11.88 -1.32 1.11
CA MET A 230 10.91 -0.45 1.78
C MET A 230 10.41 -1.07 3.08
N ALA A 231 10.25 -2.40 3.17
CA ALA A 231 9.89 -3.10 4.40
C ALA A 231 10.95 -2.90 5.49
N VAL A 232 12.24 -3.04 5.13
CA VAL A 232 13.36 -2.81 6.05
C VAL A 232 13.39 -1.37 6.53
N ILE A 233 13.25 -0.39 5.63
CA ILE A 233 13.18 1.03 6.00
C ILE A 233 11.98 1.28 6.91
N ALA A 234 10.80 0.75 6.57
CA ALA A 234 9.59 0.89 7.38
C ALA A 234 9.78 0.32 8.79
N PHE A 235 10.41 -0.85 8.92
CA PHE A 235 10.73 -1.48 10.21
C PHE A 235 11.62 -0.58 11.07
N TYR A 236 12.70 -0.01 10.52
CA TYR A 236 13.55 0.94 11.26
C TYR A 236 12.80 2.24 11.59
N THR A 237 11.96 2.76 10.68
CA THR A 237 11.18 3.98 10.95
C THR A 237 10.15 3.80 12.07
N ALA A 238 9.65 2.57 12.26
CA ALA A 238 8.74 2.20 13.34
C ALA A 238 9.47 1.89 14.68
N GLY A 239 10.80 2.05 14.74
CA GLY A 239 11.61 1.85 15.95
C GLY A 239 12.17 0.44 16.10
N GLY A 240 12.10 -0.40 15.06
CA GLY A 240 12.72 -1.72 15.05
C GLY A 240 14.25 -1.65 14.96
N SER A 241 14.93 -2.64 15.54
CA SER A 241 16.38 -2.84 15.41
C SER A 241 16.72 -4.33 15.39
N PHE A 242 17.92 -4.70 14.97
CA PHE A 242 18.41 -6.09 15.02
C PHE A 242 18.32 -6.68 16.44
N ARG A 243 18.52 -5.84 17.47
CA ARG A 243 18.37 -6.25 18.87
C ARG A 243 16.92 -6.64 19.17
N ASN A 244 15.93 -5.90 18.67
CA ASN A 244 14.52 -6.25 18.85
C ASN A 244 14.18 -7.62 18.23
N ILE A 245 14.75 -7.91 17.05
CA ILE A 245 14.56 -9.21 16.38
C ILE A 245 15.20 -10.32 17.23
N MET A 246 16.44 -10.12 17.68
CA MET A 246 17.14 -11.11 18.50
C MET A 246 16.44 -11.37 19.84
N THR A 247 15.91 -10.32 20.48
CA THR A 247 15.12 -10.43 21.71
C THR A 247 13.80 -11.16 21.49
N ALA A 248 13.11 -10.89 20.37
CA ALA A 248 11.86 -11.58 20.01
C ALA A 248 12.09 -13.07 19.76
N VAL A 249 13.15 -13.43 19.03
CA VAL A 249 13.53 -14.84 18.75
C VAL A 249 13.99 -15.55 20.03
N SER A 250 14.71 -14.86 20.91
CA SER A 250 15.20 -15.44 22.17
C SER A 250 14.12 -15.55 23.26
N CYS A 251 12.91 -15.02 23.03
CA CYS A 251 11.83 -14.85 24.02
C CYS A 251 12.31 -14.29 25.38
N LYS A 252 13.43 -13.57 25.41
CA LYS A 252 13.93 -12.95 26.64
C LYS A 252 13.08 -11.71 26.90
N LYS A 253 12.40 -11.69 28.04
CA LYS A 253 11.66 -10.50 28.51
C LYS A 253 12.62 -9.32 28.49
N SER A 254 12.26 -8.26 27.76
CA SER A 254 12.99 -6.99 27.80
C SER A 254 12.98 -6.52 29.24
N SER A 255 14.13 -6.59 29.92
CA SER A 255 14.30 -5.95 31.21
C SER A 255 14.04 -4.45 31.02
N ASN A 256 13.28 -3.86 31.95
CA ASN A 256 12.78 -2.50 31.91
C ASN A 256 13.86 -1.49 31.47
N TYR A 257 13.59 -0.74 30.41
CA TYR A 257 14.32 0.50 30.14
C TYR A 257 13.71 1.59 31.03
N ILE A 258 14.38 1.88 32.14
CA ILE A 258 14.27 3.18 32.82
C ILE A 258 15.01 4.16 31.92
N VAL A 259 14.27 5.14 31.39
CA VAL A 259 14.84 6.30 30.72
C VAL A 259 15.08 7.31 31.83
N ASP A 260 16.35 7.54 32.17
CA ASP A 260 16.78 8.74 32.89
C ASP A 260 16.88 9.91 31.89
#